data_AF-A0A392N400-F1
#
_entry.id   AF-A0A392N400-F1
#
_cell.length_a   1.000
_cell.length_b   1.000
_cell.length_c   1.000
_cell.angle_alpha   90.00
_cell.angle_beta   90.00
_cell.angle_gamma   90.00
#
_symmetry.space_group_name_H-M   'P 1'
#
loop_
_entity.id
_entity.type
_entity.pdbx_description
1 polymer ?
#
loop_
_entity_poly.entity_id
_entity_poly.type
_entity_poly.pdbx_seq_one_letter_code
_entity_poly.pdbx_strand_id
1 'polypeptide(L)'
;MQINLSYSSVTDVGLLSLAGISCLQNFTLLHLQGLSPQGLAAALLACGGLTKAKLHVKLRSLLPELLIRHIEARGCVFEWRDKVFQAELDPKCWKLQLEDLMQ
;
A
#
# COMPACT_ATOMS: atom_id res chain seq x y z
N MET A 1 2.18 13.02 8.62
CA MET A 1 1.16 12.91 7.54
C MET A 1 1.05 11.47 7.07
N GLN A 2 -0.13 11.03 6.62
CA GLN A 2 -0.35 9.67 6.11
C GLN A 2 -0.91 9.68 4.69
N ILE A 3 -0.47 8.75 3.86
CA ILE A 3 -1.01 8.52 2.52
C ILE A 3 -1.42 7.05 2.40
N ASN A 4 -2.56 6.82 1.77
CA ASN A 4 -3.04 5.49 1.38
C ASN A 4 -3.25 5.48 -0.13
N LEU A 5 -2.54 4.61 -0.83
CA LEU A 5 -2.66 4.42 -2.28
C LEU A 5 -3.19 3.04 -2.62
N SER A 6 -3.83 2.36 -1.66
CA SER A 6 -4.40 1.04 -1.92
C SER A 6 -5.41 1.12 -3.07
N TYR A 7 -5.40 0.12 -3.96
CA TYR A 7 -6.25 0.08 -5.16
C TYR A 7 -6.02 1.20 -6.18
N SER A 8 -4.91 1.93 -6.08
CA SER A 8 -4.53 2.90 -7.10
C SER A 8 -3.69 2.26 -8.21
N SER A 9 -3.67 2.92 -9.37
CA SER A 9 -2.77 2.59 -10.49
C SER A 9 -1.48 3.43 -10.44
N VAL A 10 -0.98 3.71 -9.23
CA VAL A 10 0.25 4.50 -9.06
C VAL A 10 1.44 3.77 -9.70
N THR A 11 2.25 4.50 -10.45
CA THR A 11 3.49 4.00 -11.06
C THR A 11 4.68 4.27 -10.16
N ASP A 12 5.84 3.68 -10.49
CA ASP A 12 7.09 3.91 -9.77
C ASP A 12 7.43 5.41 -9.65
N VAL A 13 7.22 6.18 -10.73
CA VAL A 13 7.44 7.64 -10.76
C VAL A 13 6.47 8.38 -9.84
N GLY A 14 5.19 8.01 -9.87
CA GLY A 14 4.18 8.61 -8.99
C GLY A 14 4.47 8.34 -7.52
N LEU A 15 4.92 7.13 -7.21
CA LEU A 15 5.29 6.73 -5.86
C LEU A 15 6.55 7.47 -5.36
N LEU A 16 7.58 7.58 -6.21
CA LEU A 16 8.82 8.27 -5.88
C LEU A 16 8.62 9.77 -5.65
N SER A 17 7.69 10.40 -6.37
CA SER A 17 7.35 11.82 -6.23
C SER A 17 6.96 12.21 -4.79
N LEU A 18 6.51 11.25 -3.97
CA LEU A 18 6.14 11.48 -2.58
C LEU A 18 7.33 11.73 -1.65
N ALA A 19 8.55 11.41 -2.09
CA ALA A 19 9.77 11.74 -1.34
C ALA A 19 9.94 13.25 -1.11
N GLY A 20 9.33 14.08 -1.96
CA GLY A 20 9.30 15.54 -1.77
C GLY A 20 8.42 16.01 -0.61
N ILE A 21 7.61 15.12 -0.01
CA ILE A 21 6.70 15.48 1.07
C ILE A 21 7.39 15.24 2.41
N SER A 22 8.05 16.27 2.93
CA SER A 22 8.88 16.20 4.15
C SER A 22 8.14 15.72 5.41
N CYS A 23 6.81 15.90 5.48
CA CYS A 23 6.00 15.49 6.61
C CYS A 23 5.36 14.09 6.46
N LEU A 24 5.64 13.37 5.37
CA LEU A 24 5.14 12.00 5.16
C LEU A 24 5.78 11.03 6.16
N GLN A 25 4.94 10.36 6.93
CA GLN A 25 5.35 9.44 8.00
C GLN A 25 4.77 8.05 7.82
N ASN A 26 3.52 7.96 7.34
CA ASN A 26 2.82 6.69 7.21
C ASN A 26 2.44 6.44 5.77
N PHE A 27 2.74 5.24 5.28
CA PHE A 27 2.34 4.81 3.96
C PHE A 27 1.51 3.52 4.02
N THR A 28 0.39 3.47 3.30
CA THR A 28 -0.37 2.24 3.04
C THR A 28 -0.44 1.94 1.54
N LEU A 29 0.05 0.76 1.17
CA LEU A 29 0.24 0.27 -0.20
C LEU A 29 -0.27 -1.18 -0.29
N LEU A 30 -1.58 -1.35 -0.41
CA LEU A 30 -2.23 -2.65 -0.55
C LEU A 30 -2.89 -2.77 -1.93
N HIS A 31 -2.93 -3.98 -2.50
CA HIS A 31 -3.61 -4.23 -3.78
C HIS A 31 -3.18 -3.27 -4.91
N LEU A 32 -1.88 -3.23 -5.16
CA LEU A 32 -1.30 -2.38 -6.20
C LEU A 32 -1.08 -3.16 -7.49
N GLN A 33 -1.20 -2.45 -8.61
CA GLN A 33 -0.91 -2.94 -9.95
C GLN A 33 0.16 -2.04 -10.58
N GLY A 34 1.09 -2.62 -11.34
CA GLY A 34 2.05 -1.86 -12.14
C GLY A 34 3.25 -1.27 -11.39
N LEU A 35 3.45 -1.56 -10.10
CA LEU A 35 4.67 -1.21 -9.38
C LEU A 35 5.75 -2.27 -9.54
N SER A 36 6.98 -1.84 -9.82
CA SER A 36 8.14 -2.72 -9.79
C SER A 36 8.70 -2.85 -8.37
N PRO A 37 9.35 -3.98 -8.03
CA PRO A 37 10.09 -4.11 -6.77
C PRO A 37 11.15 -3.01 -6.58
N GLN A 38 11.81 -2.61 -7.67
CA GLN A 38 12.83 -1.56 -7.67
C GLN A 38 12.23 -0.17 -7.40
N GLY A 39 11.09 0.15 -8.02
CA GLY A 39 10.37 1.39 -7.79
C GLY A 39 9.89 1.53 -6.34
N LEU A 40 9.33 0.44 -5.79
CA LEU A 40 8.95 0.39 -4.37
C LEU A 40 10.15 0.60 -3.45
N ALA A 41 11.27 -0.09 -3.71
CA ALA A 41 12.50 0.05 -2.94
C ALA A 41 13.04 1.49 -2.98
N ALA A 42 13.08 2.11 -4.16
CA ALA A 42 13.54 3.48 -4.34
C ALA A 42 12.68 4.48 -3.56
N ALA A 43 11.34 4.34 -3.63
CA ALA A 43 10.44 5.23 -2.90
C ALA A 43 10.57 5.08 -1.37
N LEU A 44 10.68 3.85 -0.87
CA LEU A 44 10.87 3.57 0.55
C LEU A 44 12.18 4.17 1.08
N LEU A 45 13.26 4.11 0.31
CA LEU A 45 14.55 4.72 0.66
C LEU A 45 14.46 6.26 0.64
N ALA A 46 13.84 6.82 -0.40
CA ALA A 46 13.75 8.27 -0.61
C ALA A 46 12.84 8.98 0.40
N CYS A 47 11.83 8.30 0.95
CA CYS A 47 10.94 8.87 1.96
C CYS A 47 11.63 8.87 3.34
N GLY A 48 12.43 9.91 3.58
CA GLY A 48 13.22 10.17 4.81
C GLY A 48 12.49 9.94 6.13
N GLY A 49 11.28 10.49 6.24
CA GLY A 49 10.51 10.59 7.48
C GLY A 49 9.54 9.43 7.76
N LEU A 50 9.59 8.34 6.98
CA LEU A 50 8.68 7.20 7.20
C LEU A 50 8.91 6.57 8.58
N THR A 51 7.85 6.50 9.36
CA THR A 51 7.78 5.79 10.64
C THR A 51 6.93 4.53 10.54
N LYS A 52 6.09 4.39 9.50
CA LYS A 52 5.29 3.19 9.25
C LYS A 52 5.04 2.93 7.77
N ALA A 53 5.25 1.68 7.34
CA ALA A 53 4.92 1.20 6.01
C ALA A 53 3.99 -0.02 6.10
N LYS A 54 2.72 0.14 5.71
CA LYS A 54 1.73 -0.93 5.63
C LYS A 54 1.66 -1.46 4.20
N LEU A 55 2.23 -2.64 3.99
CA LEU A 55 2.46 -3.23 2.68
C LEU A 55 1.79 -4.60 2.57
N HIS A 56 1.44 -5.01 1.35
CA HIS A 56 0.95 -6.37 1.12
C HIS A 56 2.06 -7.40 1.38
N VAL A 57 1.74 -8.58 1.94
CA VAL A 57 2.74 -9.59 2.32
C VAL A 57 3.60 -10.07 1.14
N LYS A 58 3.00 -10.15 -0.06
CA LYS A 58 3.69 -10.44 -1.33
C LYS A 58 4.87 -9.49 -1.63
N LEU A 59 4.83 -8.24 -1.16
CA LEU A 59 5.91 -7.28 -1.36
C LEU A 59 7.13 -7.61 -0.48
N ARG A 60 6.94 -8.32 0.64
CA ARG A 60 8.03 -8.67 1.56
C ARG A 60 9.09 -9.53 0.88
N SER A 61 8.67 -10.53 0.10
CA SER A 61 9.59 -11.43 -0.61
C SER A 61 10.24 -10.79 -1.84
N LEU A 62 9.73 -9.65 -2.31
CA LEU A 62 10.26 -8.91 -3.46
C LEU A 62 11.32 -7.88 -3.04
N LEU A 63 11.41 -7.56 -1.75
CA LEU A 63 12.38 -6.60 -1.22
C LEU A 63 13.59 -7.33 -0.62
N PRO A 64 14.82 -6.84 -0.84
CA PRO A 64 15.98 -7.37 -0.15
C PRO A 64 15.85 -7.21 1.38
N GLU A 65 16.15 -8.27 2.13
CA GLU A 65 16.10 -8.26 3.61
C GLU A 65 16.96 -7.13 4.22
N LEU A 66 18.13 -6.85 3.62
CA LEU A 66 18.99 -5.75 4.06
C LEU A 66 18.33 -4.38 3.90
N LEU A 67 17.51 -4.19 2.87
CA LEU A 67 16.76 -2.95 2.66
C LEU A 67 15.68 -2.79 3.73
N ILE A 68 14.94 -3.87 4.04
CA ILE A 68 13.92 -3.87 5.10
C ILE A 68 14.58 -3.45 6.43
N ARG A 69 15.68 -4.11 6.81
CA ARG A 69 16.42 -3.80 8.04
C ARG A 69 16.97 -2.38 8.07
N HIS A 70 17.49 -1.89 6.94
CA HIS A 70 17.98 -0.52 6.85
C HIS A 70 16.87 0.51 7.15
N ILE A 71 15.67 0.25 6.65
CA ILE A 71 14.52 1.12 6.85
C ILE A 71 13.95 1.00 8.27
N GLU A 72 13.94 -0.21 8.84
CA GLU A 72 13.58 -0.41 10.25
C GLU A 72 14.57 0.27 11.21
N ALA A 73 15.87 0.24 10.91
CA ALA A 73 16.90 0.94 11.68
C ALA A 73 16.74 2.47 11.66
N ARG A 74 16.03 3.02 10.67
CA ARG A 74 15.63 4.44 10.62
C ARG A 74 14.39 4.76 11.47
N GLY A 75 13.82 3.77 12.15
CA GLY A 75 12.63 3.90 12.99
C GLY A 75 11.31 3.63 12.26
N CYS A 76 11.34 3.04 11.07
CA CYS A 76 10.13 2.68 10.33
C CYS A 76 9.63 1.28 10.70
N VAL A 77 8.34 1.15 11.01
CA VAL A 77 7.71 -0.15 11.28
C VAL A 77 7.02 -0.68 10.03
N PHE A 78 7.38 -1.89 9.59
CA PHE A 78 6.63 -2.58 8.53
C PHE A 78 5.42 -3.34 9.09
N GLU A 79 4.23 -3.02 8.57
CA GLU A 79 3.02 -3.79 8.80
C GLU A 79 2.67 -4.58 7.53
N TRP A 80 3.06 -5.85 7.49
CA TRP A 80 2.73 -6.76 6.42
C TRP A 80 1.28 -7.23 6.54
N ARG A 81 0.49 -7.07 5.48
CA ARG A 81 -0.92 -7.44 5.44
C ARG A 81 -1.19 -8.44 4.33
N ASP A 82 -1.94 -9.47 4.64
CA ASP A 82 -2.52 -10.40 3.69
C ASP A 82 -4.04 -10.22 3.69
N LYS A 83 -4.49 -8.97 3.51
CA LYS A 83 -5.92 -8.74 3.29
C LYS A 83 -6.21 -9.27 1.91
N VAL A 84 -6.90 -10.39 1.82
CA VAL A 84 -7.54 -10.81 0.57
C VAL A 84 -8.55 -9.73 0.20
N PHE A 85 -8.57 -9.35 -1.06
CA PHE A 85 -9.55 -8.44 -1.62
C PHE A 85 -10.96 -8.92 -1.28
N GLN A 86 -11.70 -8.16 -0.47
CA GLN A 86 -13.15 -8.33 -0.26
C GLN A 86 -13.92 -7.22 -1.00
N ALA A 87 -13.54 -6.90 -2.24
CA ALA A 87 -14.46 -6.16 -3.12
C ALA A 87 -15.18 -7.09 -4.10
N GLU A 88 -15.10 -8.41 -3.89
CA GLU A 88 -16.01 -9.38 -4.45
C GLU A 88 -16.68 -10.08 -3.26
N LEU A 89 -18.01 -9.92 -3.19
CA LEU A 89 -18.90 -10.27 -2.07
C LEU A 89 -18.93 -9.26 -0.91
N ASP A 90 -19.66 -8.17 -1.11
CA ASP A 90 -20.59 -7.76 -0.05
C ASP A 90 -21.81 -8.70 -0.13
N PRO A 91 -22.02 -9.65 0.81
CA PRO A 91 -23.23 -10.47 0.84
C PRO A 91 -24.49 -9.63 1.13
N LYS A 92 -24.34 -8.38 1.56
CA LYS A 92 -25.46 -7.47 1.83
C LYS A 92 -25.96 -6.71 0.60
N CYS A 93 -25.22 -6.70 -0.52
CA CYS A 93 -25.65 -6.03 -1.75
C CYS A 93 -26.80 -6.74 -2.49
N TRP A 94 -27.10 -8.01 -2.19
CA TRP A 94 -28.25 -8.69 -2.82
C TRP A 94 -29.61 -8.19 -2.31
N LYS A 95 -29.65 -7.42 -1.22
CA LYS A 95 -30.91 -6.98 -0.61
C LYS A 95 -31.57 -5.77 -1.28
N LEU A 96 -30.96 -5.17 -2.31
CA LEU A 96 -31.52 -3.95 -2.94
C LEU A 96 -32.12 -4.16 -4.34
N GLN A 97 -32.23 -5.40 -4.84
CA GLN A 97 -32.85 -5.65 -6.17
C GLN A 97 -34.09 -6.55 -6.14
N LEU A 98 -34.50 -7.07 -4.98
CA LEU A 98 -35.72 -7.89 -4.88
C LEU A 98 -36.97 -7.05 -4.55
N GLU A 99 -36.80 -5.86 -3.96
CA GLU A 99 -37.90 -5.00 -3.53
C GLU A 99 -38.42 -4.07 -4.65
N ASP A 100 -37.63 -3.84 -5.70
CA ASP A 100 -38.03 -3.03 -6.87
C ASP A 100 -38.68 -3.84 -8.02
N LEU A 101 -38.78 -5.17 -7.90
CA LEU A 101 -39.45 -6.03 -8.90
C LEU A 101 -40.84 -6.54 -8.45
N MET A 102 -41.37 -5.97 -7.36
CA MET A 102 -42.68 -6.34 -6.78
C MET A 102 -43.64 -5.14 -6.65
N GLN A 103 -43.55 -4.16 -7.55
CA GLN A 103 -44.57 -3.11 -7.74
C GLN A 103 -45.23 -3.27 -9.11
#